data_AF-A0A7R9MNI4-F1
#
_entry.id   AF-A0A7R9MNI4-F1
#
_cell.length_a   1.000
_cell.length_b   1.000
_cell.length_c   1.000
_cell.angle_alpha   90.00
_cell.angle_beta   90.00
_cell.angle_gamma   90.00
#
_symmetry.space_group_name_H-M   'P 1'
#
loop_
_entity.id
_entity.type
_entity.pdbx_description
1 polymer ?
#
loop_
_entity_poly.entity_id
_entity_poly.type
_entity_poly.pdbx_seq_one_letter_code
_entity_poly.pdbx_strand_id
1 'polypeptide(L)'
;PTTPTPTNGKSESFLDYLGTLGRKKKIKEEAEAVNIEEEGRQAIDSNAQHPVIDALPEEFVLNEYEERSMIEPGMINNHDYQELLKILVNWINDELSDQRIIVKDLEEDLFDGQILGKLIEKLSSQKLDVVEVTQNEDG
;
A
#
# COMPACT_ATOMS: atom_id res chain seq x y z
N PRO A 1 -3.51 86.19 4.45
CA PRO A 1 -2.15 85.62 4.58
C PRO A 1 -1.98 84.99 5.97
N THR A 2 -1.67 83.71 6.18
CA THR A 2 -0.82 82.77 5.44
C THR A 2 -1.11 81.34 5.97
N THR A 3 -1.06 80.32 5.12
CA THR A 3 -1.09 78.88 5.48
C THR A 3 0.28 78.43 6.03
N PRO A 4 0.35 77.38 6.87
CA PRO A 4 1.13 76.18 6.49
C PRO A 4 0.45 74.84 6.89
N THR A 5 0.22 73.93 5.94
CA THR A 5 0.94 72.67 5.61
C THR A 5 0.84 71.52 6.62
N PRO A 6 0.51 70.28 6.20
CA PRO A 6 0.24 69.14 7.07
C PRO A 6 1.52 68.33 7.35
N THR A 7 1.67 67.78 8.56
CA THR A 7 2.70 66.78 8.86
C THR A 7 2.07 65.43 9.18
N ASN A 8 2.25 64.55 8.20
CA ASN A 8 1.99 63.13 8.21
C ASN A 8 3.04 62.40 9.08
N GLY A 9 2.68 61.23 9.60
CA GLY A 9 3.65 60.16 9.85
C GLY A 9 3.66 59.58 11.26
N LYS A 10 2.72 58.65 11.56
CA LYS A 10 2.94 57.45 12.41
C LYS A 10 1.87 56.38 12.10
N SER A 11 1.96 55.71 10.96
CA SER A 11 1.14 54.53 10.65
C SER A 11 1.96 53.31 10.20
N GLU A 12 3.27 53.28 10.48
CA GLU A 12 4.15 52.20 10.00
C GLU A 12 4.27 50.96 10.91
N SER A 13 3.69 50.92 12.11
CA SER A 13 3.78 49.71 12.96
C SER A 13 2.66 48.69 12.75
N PHE A 14 1.50 49.11 12.25
CA PHE A 14 0.34 48.21 12.13
C PHE A 14 0.38 47.34 10.86
N LEU A 15 0.94 47.85 9.76
CA LEU A 15 1.05 47.10 8.50
C LEU A 15 2.17 46.05 8.53
N ASP A 16 3.28 46.32 9.22
CA ASP A 16 4.38 45.37 9.39
C ASP A 16 3.97 44.15 10.24
N TYR A 17 3.16 44.34 11.27
CA TYR A 17 2.66 43.25 12.10
C TYR A 17 1.63 42.38 11.36
N LEU A 18 0.77 42.99 10.53
CA LEU A 18 -0.20 42.27 9.69
C LEU A 18 0.46 41.49 8.55
N GLY A 19 1.59 41.96 8.01
CA GLY A 19 2.34 41.27 6.96
C GLY A 19 3.09 40.01 7.45
N THR A 20 3.50 39.98 8.72
CA THR A 20 4.26 38.84 9.27
C THR A 20 3.37 37.67 9.69
N LEU A 21 2.11 37.91 10.09
CA LEU A 21 1.16 36.85 10.45
C LEU A 21 0.76 35.98 9.25
N GLY A 22 0.53 36.59 8.09
CA GLY A 22 0.20 35.87 6.85
C GLY A 22 1.37 35.00 6.36
N ARG A 23 2.61 35.50 6.46
CA ARG A 23 3.81 34.72 6.14
C ARG A 23 4.00 33.55 7.09
N LYS A 24 3.80 33.74 8.40
CA LYS A 24 3.86 32.64 9.37
C LYS A 24 2.81 31.57 9.14
N LYS A 25 1.59 31.96 8.73
CA LYS A 25 0.53 31.01 8.36
C LYS A 25 0.92 30.23 7.09
N LYS A 26 1.42 30.92 6.06
CA LYS A 26 1.84 30.30 4.80
C LYS A 26 3.04 29.36 4.98
N ILE A 27 4.04 29.76 5.76
CA ILE A 27 5.21 28.91 6.06
C ILE A 27 4.81 27.67 6.88
N LYS A 28 3.85 27.81 7.80
CA LYS A 28 3.31 26.67 8.55
C LYS A 28 2.57 25.68 7.63
N GLU A 29 1.74 26.21 6.73
CA GLU A 29 0.99 25.42 5.74
C GLU A 29 1.92 24.73 4.74
N GLU A 30 2.98 25.42 4.28
CA GLU A 30 4.02 24.83 3.43
C GLU A 30 4.81 23.73 4.16
N ALA A 31 5.16 23.93 5.44
CA ALA A 31 5.83 22.91 6.24
C ALA A 31 4.94 21.69 6.53
N GLU A 32 3.64 21.93 6.76
CA GLU A 32 2.66 20.87 6.94
C GLU A 32 2.45 20.07 5.65
N ALA A 33 2.40 20.74 4.49
CA ALA A 33 2.32 20.08 3.19
C ALA A 33 3.56 19.20 2.89
N VAL A 34 4.76 19.68 3.22
CA VAL A 34 6.00 18.90 3.08
C VAL A 34 5.99 17.70 4.02
N ASN A 35 5.52 17.86 5.26
CA ASN A 35 5.42 16.74 6.20
C ASN A 35 4.41 15.68 5.72
N ILE A 36 3.27 16.09 5.16
CA ILE A 36 2.29 15.17 4.58
C ILE A 36 2.88 14.44 3.37
N GLU A 37 3.64 15.12 2.52
CA GLU A 37 4.32 14.51 1.37
C GLU A 37 5.39 13.51 1.81
N GLU A 38 6.17 13.84 2.83
CA GLU A 38 7.20 12.97 3.41
C GLU A 38 6.59 11.76 4.12
N GLU A 39 5.51 11.94 4.86
CA GLU A 39 4.71 10.85 5.45
C GLU A 39 4.11 9.96 4.36
N GLY A 40 3.57 10.55 3.29
CA GLY A 40 3.07 9.82 2.13
C GLY A 40 4.16 9.00 1.45
N ARG A 41 5.37 9.58 1.30
CA ARG A 41 6.55 8.91 0.74
C ARG A 41 7.07 7.78 1.62
N GLN A 42 7.08 7.97 2.94
CA GLN A 42 7.42 6.89 3.87
C GLN A 42 6.35 5.80 3.88
N ALA A 43 5.06 6.12 3.76
CA ALA A 43 4.00 5.12 3.71
C ALA A 43 4.09 4.21 2.47
N ILE A 44 4.51 4.74 1.31
CA ILE A 44 4.76 3.94 0.10
C ILE A 44 6.08 3.15 0.18
N ASP A 45 7.18 3.78 0.62
CA ASP A 45 8.51 3.14 0.64
C ASP A 45 8.65 2.11 1.77
N SER A 46 7.94 2.27 2.90
CA SER A 46 7.99 1.31 4.01
C SER A 46 7.34 -0.03 3.69
N ASN A 47 6.53 -0.10 2.62
CA ASN A 47 5.95 -1.33 2.09
C ASN A 47 6.78 -1.94 0.95
N ALA A 48 7.95 -1.38 0.62
CA ALA A 48 8.90 -1.98 -0.31
C ALA A 48 9.65 -3.16 0.35
N GLN A 49 8.95 -4.00 1.12
CA GLN A 49 9.47 -5.31 1.45
C GLN A 49 9.66 -6.05 0.13
N HIS A 50 10.93 -6.34 -0.14
CA HIS A 50 11.42 -7.18 -1.22
C HIS A 50 10.47 -8.38 -1.43
N PRO A 51 10.20 -8.84 -2.67
CA PRO A 51 9.30 -9.95 -2.92
C PRO A 51 9.57 -11.09 -1.93
N VAL A 52 8.58 -11.34 -1.09
CA VAL A 52 8.59 -12.20 0.10
C VAL A 52 9.00 -13.65 -0.22
N ILE A 53 9.03 -14.00 -1.51
CA ILE A 53 9.30 -15.33 -2.06
C ILE A 53 10.81 -15.61 -2.13
N ASP A 54 11.66 -14.57 -2.26
CA ASP A 54 13.13 -14.74 -2.41
C ASP A 54 13.93 -14.50 -1.12
N ALA A 55 13.27 -14.07 -0.04
CA ALA A 55 13.94 -13.79 1.22
C ALA A 55 14.29 -15.10 1.95
N LEU A 56 15.54 -15.22 2.40
CA LEU A 56 15.97 -16.36 3.21
C LEU A 56 15.25 -16.34 4.58
N PRO A 57 15.04 -17.50 5.23
CA PRO A 57 14.42 -17.56 6.56
C PRO A 57 15.06 -16.61 7.58
N GLU A 58 16.38 -16.39 7.48
CA GLU A 58 17.15 -15.51 8.34
C GLU A 58 16.93 -14.01 8.10
N GLU A 59 16.34 -13.63 6.96
CA GLU A 59 16.07 -12.23 6.60
C GLU A 59 14.75 -11.72 7.21
N PHE A 60 13.92 -12.61 7.76
CA PHE A 60 12.67 -12.23 8.43
C PHE A 60 12.92 -11.76 9.87
N VAL A 61 12.55 -10.51 10.15
CA VAL A 61 12.49 -9.98 11.52
C VAL A 61 11.10 -10.26 12.08
N LEU A 62 11.00 -11.23 12.99
CA LEU A 62 9.74 -11.63 13.63
C LEU A 62 9.50 -10.87 14.94
N ASN A 63 8.24 -10.52 15.22
CA ASN A 63 7.84 -9.93 16.50
C ASN A 63 7.73 -10.98 17.62
N GLU A 64 7.61 -10.53 18.87
CA GLU A 64 7.32 -11.43 20.00
C GLU A 64 5.98 -12.15 19.72
N TYR A 65 6.00 -13.48 19.78
CA TYR A 65 4.87 -14.39 19.43
C TYR A 65 4.55 -14.54 17.93
N GLU A 66 5.38 -14.04 17.03
CA GLU A 66 5.22 -14.26 15.59
C GLU A 66 5.98 -15.52 15.14
N GLU A 67 5.29 -16.40 14.41
CA GLU A 67 5.87 -17.61 13.83
C GLU A 67 5.68 -17.61 12.32
N ARG A 68 6.71 -18.04 11.58
CA ARG A 68 6.68 -18.16 10.13
C ARG A 68 7.12 -19.55 9.72
N SER A 69 6.39 -20.14 8.78
CA SER A 69 6.73 -21.40 8.14
C SER A 69 7.07 -21.16 6.68
N MET A 70 8.12 -21.81 6.18
CA MET A 70 8.55 -21.74 4.79
C MET A 70 8.82 -23.16 4.29
N ILE A 71 8.57 -23.39 3.00
CA ILE A 71 8.90 -24.65 2.35
C ILE A 71 10.42 -24.75 2.26
N GLU A 72 10.98 -25.89 2.66
CA GLU A 72 12.41 -26.13 2.53
C GLU A 72 12.81 -26.10 1.04
N PRO A 73 13.82 -25.32 0.61
CA PRO A 73 14.15 -25.14 -0.81
C PRO A 73 14.38 -26.46 -1.58
N GLY A 74 14.90 -27.50 -0.91
CA GLY A 74 15.13 -28.81 -1.51
C GLY A 74 13.85 -29.62 -1.79
N MET A 75 12.73 -29.26 -1.18
CA MET A 75 11.46 -30.00 -1.29
C MET A 75 10.71 -29.71 -2.58
N ILE A 76 11.12 -28.71 -3.36
CA ILE A 76 10.45 -28.39 -4.63
C ILE A 76 10.44 -29.58 -5.61
N ASN A 77 11.44 -30.46 -5.55
CA ASN A 77 11.53 -31.66 -6.39
C ASN A 77 11.00 -32.93 -5.70
N ASN A 78 10.50 -32.83 -4.46
CA ASN A 78 9.96 -33.96 -3.73
C ASN A 78 8.66 -34.44 -4.38
N HIS A 79 8.49 -35.77 -4.48
CA HIS A 79 7.32 -36.37 -5.12
C HIS A 79 6.01 -36.02 -4.41
N ASP A 80 6.00 -36.13 -3.09
CA ASP A 80 4.80 -35.90 -2.27
C ASP A 80 4.41 -34.42 -2.31
N TYR A 81 5.39 -33.52 -2.35
CA TYR A 81 5.16 -32.08 -2.54
C TYR A 81 4.51 -31.79 -3.90
N GLN A 82 5.05 -32.36 -4.98
CA GLN A 82 4.52 -32.20 -6.33
C GLN A 82 3.13 -32.82 -6.49
N GLU A 83 2.85 -33.93 -5.81
CA GLU A 83 1.52 -34.53 -5.77
C GLU A 83 0.54 -33.63 -5.02
N LEU A 84 0.94 -33.09 -3.86
CA LEU A 84 0.12 -32.15 -3.10
C LEU A 84 -0.24 -30.91 -3.93
N LEU A 85 0.72 -30.30 -4.62
CA LEU A 85 0.46 -29.16 -5.50
C LEU A 85 -0.59 -29.51 -6.58
N LYS A 86 -0.49 -30.69 -7.21
CA LYS A 86 -1.48 -31.13 -8.21
C LYS A 86 -2.86 -31.33 -7.60
N ILE A 87 -2.94 -31.92 -6.41
CA ILE A 87 -4.21 -32.10 -5.70
C ILE A 87 -4.84 -30.74 -5.39
N LEU A 88 -4.05 -29.77 -4.91
CA LEU A 88 -4.50 -28.42 -4.64
C LEU A 88 -5.01 -27.72 -5.91
N VAL A 89 -4.26 -27.78 -7.02
CA VAL A 89 -4.69 -27.24 -8.32
C VAL A 89 -6.03 -27.84 -8.74
N ASN A 90 -6.16 -29.17 -8.69
CA ASN A 90 -7.39 -29.85 -9.07
C ASN A 90 -8.57 -29.44 -8.19
N TRP A 91 -8.36 -29.38 -6.87
CA TRP A 91 -9.40 -28.97 -5.95
C TRP A 91 -9.84 -27.51 -6.19
N ILE A 92 -8.91 -26.57 -6.36
CA ILE A 92 -9.26 -25.17 -6.66
C ILE A 92 -10.02 -25.08 -8.00
N ASN A 93 -9.61 -25.84 -9.01
CA ASN A 93 -10.30 -25.88 -10.30
C ASN A 93 -11.73 -26.43 -10.18
N ASP A 94 -11.92 -27.49 -9.41
CA ASP A 94 -13.24 -28.06 -9.16
C ASP A 94 -14.12 -27.09 -8.38
N GLU A 95 -13.56 -26.40 -7.38
CA GLU A 95 -14.29 -25.37 -6.65
C GLU A 95 -14.60 -24.17 -7.55
N LEU A 96 -13.72 -23.71 -8.43
CA LEU A 96 -13.99 -22.49 -9.21
C LEU A 96 -14.54 -22.75 -10.62
N SER A 97 -14.90 -24.00 -10.93
CA SER A 97 -15.38 -24.41 -12.26
C SER A 97 -16.64 -23.64 -12.71
N ASP A 98 -17.56 -23.38 -11.79
CA ASP A 98 -18.81 -22.64 -12.07
C ASP A 98 -18.54 -21.21 -12.55
N GLN A 99 -17.43 -20.64 -12.10
CA GLN A 99 -16.97 -19.29 -12.45
C GLN A 99 -16.05 -19.31 -13.68
N ARG A 100 -15.82 -20.49 -14.28
CA ARG A 100 -14.93 -20.70 -15.46
C ARG A 100 -13.49 -20.28 -15.23
N ILE A 101 -13.03 -20.33 -13.98
CA ILE A 101 -11.65 -20.08 -13.61
C ILE A 101 -10.86 -21.38 -13.76
N ILE A 102 -9.64 -21.29 -14.30
CA ILE A 102 -8.73 -22.42 -14.48
C ILE A 102 -7.34 -22.01 -14.00
N VAL A 103 -6.92 -22.61 -12.90
CA VAL A 103 -5.58 -22.56 -12.32
C VAL A 103 -4.70 -23.62 -13.00
N LYS A 104 -3.49 -23.22 -13.39
CA LYS A 104 -2.44 -24.06 -13.96
C LYS A 104 -1.19 -24.04 -13.11
N ASP A 105 -0.82 -22.88 -12.57
CA ASP A 105 0.35 -22.69 -11.73
C ASP A 105 -0.06 -21.94 -10.46
N LEU A 106 0.15 -22.56 -9.30
CA LEU A 106 -0.30 -21.97 -8.04
C LEU A 106 0.46 -20.71 -7.64
N GLU A 107 1.74 -20.60 -7.99
CA GLU A 107 2.55 -19.46 -7.60
C GLU A 107 2.16 -18.23 -8.43
N GLU A 108 1.99 -18.42 -9.74
CA GLU A 108 1.63 -17.34 -10.66
C GLU A 108 0.14 -16.97 -10.56
N ASP A 109 -0.78 -17.96 -10.61
CA ASP A 109 -2.21 -17.70 -10.72
C ASP A 109 -2.82 -17.18 -9.39
N LEU A 110 -2.18 -17.44 -8.25
CA LEU A 110 -2.61 -16.88 -6.96
C LEU A 110 -1.87 -15.59 -6.57
N PHE A 111 -0.88 -15.16 -7.36
CA PHE A 111 0.04 -14.09 -7.00
C PHE A 111 -0.66 -12.75 -6.72
N ASP A 112 -1.61 -12.37 -7.57
CA ASP A 112 -2.36 -11.12 -7.43
C ASP A 112 -3.50 -11.19 -6.40
N GLY A 113 -3.76 -12.38 -5.85
CA GLY A 113 -4.80 -12.64 -4.87
C GLY A 113 -6.24 -12.68 -5.42
N GLN A 114 -6.47 -12.48 -6.73
CA GLN A 114 -7.81 -12.44 -7.30
C GLN A 114 -8.51 -13.81 -7.20
N ILE A 115 -7.81 -14.88 -7.60
CA ILE A 115 -8.35 -16.24 -7.52
C ILE A 115 -8.59 -16.64 -6.06
N LEU A 116 -7.69 -16.28 -5.15
CA LEU A 116 -7.86 -16.52 -3.72
C LEU A 116 -9.10 -15.81 -3.17
N GLY A 117 -9.34 -14.56 -3.60
CA GLY A 117 -10.56 -13.82 -3.27
C GLY A 117 -11.83 -14.58 -3.70
N LYS A 118 -11.89 -15.01 -4.96
CA LYS A 118 -13.03 -15.78 -5.48
C LYS A 118 -13.23 -17.12 -4.76
N LEU A 119 -12.14 -17.80 -4.40
CA LEU A 119 -12.17 -19.02 -3.61
C LEU A 119 -12.78 -18.77 -2.21
N ILE A 120 -12.34 -17.72 -1.52
CA ILE A 120 -12.87 -17.35 -0.21
C ILE A 120 -14.37 -16.98 -0.31
N GLU A 121 -14.77 -16.23 -1.34
CA GLU A 121 -16.18 -15.89 -1.55
C GLU A 121 -17.04 -17.14 -1.71
N LYS A 122 -16.57 -18.11 -2.52
CA LYS A 122 -17.28 -19.38 -2.72
C LYS A 122 -17.36 -20.21 -1.43
N LEU A 123 -16.25 -20.39 -0.72
CA LEU A 123 -16.19 -21.23 0.48
C LEU A 123 -16.94 -20.64 1.67
N SER A 124 -16.90 -19.32 1.84
CA SER A 124 -17.60 -18.63 2.93
C SER A 124 -19.07 -18.37 2.63
N SER A 125 -19.50 -18.51 1.37
CA SER A 125 -20.81 -18.06 0.89
C SER A 125 -21.08 -16.57 1.19
N GLN A 126 -20.03 -15.77 1.34
CA GLN A 126 -20.09 -14.33 1.59
C GLN A 126 -19.37 -13.60 0.47
N LYS A 127 -19.86 -12.41 0.12
CA LYS A 127 -19.13 -11.53 -0.79
C LYS A 127 -18.06 -10.79 -0.01
N LEU A 128 -16.86 -10.72 -0.58
CA LEU A 128 -15.81 -9.88 -0.04
C LEU A 128 -16.08 -8.44 -0.47
N ASP A 129 -16.21 -7.54 0.50
CA ASP A 129 -16.38 -6.10 0.26
C ASP A 129 -15.01 -5.45 -0.01
N VAL A 130 -14.26 -6.07 -0.92
CA VAL A 130 -12.95 -5.58 -1.38
C VAL A 130 -13.21 -4.84 -2.67
N VAL A 131 -12.77 -3.58 -2.73
CA VAL A 131 -12.80 -2.79 -3.97
C VAL A 131 -11.93 -3.53 -4.98
N GLU A 132 -12.56 -4.19 -5.96
CA GLU A 132 -11.85 -4.83 -7.06
C GLU A 132 -11.01 -3.75 -7.77
N VAL A 133 -9.70 -3.80 -7.57
CA VAL A 133 -8.76 -2.99 -8.34
C VAL A 133 -8.64 -3.65 -9.70
N THR A 134 -9.46 -3.20 -10.65
CA THR A 134 -9.23 -3.46 -12.07
C THR A 134 -7.82 -2.97 -12.39
N GLN A 135 -6.93 -3.88 -12.75
CA GLN A 135 -5.70 -3.49 -13.41
C GLN A 135 -6.08 -2.83 -14.72
N ASN A 136 -5.83 -1.53 -14.84
CA ASN A 136 -5.91 -0.88 -16.14
C ASN A 136 -4.78 -1.45 -16.98
N GLU A 137 -5.16 -2.13 -18.05
CA GLU A 137 -4.27 -2.52 -19.14
C GLU A 137 -3.85 -1.24 -19.91
N ASP A 138 -3.09 -0.35 -19.28
CA ASP A 138 -2.41 0.72 -19.99
C ASP A 138 -1.07 0.14 -20.50
N GLY A 139 -1.13 -0.38 -21.73
CA GLY A 139 0.04 -0.76 -22.53
C GLY A 139 0.68 0.42 -23.26
#